data_AF-A0A174UCL1-F1
#
_entry.id   AF-A0A174UCL1-F1
#
_cell.length_a   1.000
_cell.length_b   1.000
_cell.length_c   1.000
_cell.angle_alpha   90.00
_cell.angle_beta   90.00
_cell.angle_gamma   90.00
#
_symmetry.space_group_name_H-M   'P 1'
#
loop_
_entity.id
_entity.type
_entity.pdbx_description
1 polymer ?
#
loop_
_entity_poly.entity_id
_entity_poly.type
_entity_poly.pdbx_seq_one_letter_code
_entity_poly.pdbx_strand_id
1 'polypeptide(L)'
;MLDRAEVKNKWKLTPLKNFKSPRLTERMWRTALVVLITSIIYEYPLEGRNPCFALIGAVYGVGSQFEEGFHNGINRVIGTLVGGLLAIPFYKLYISQPFGIPGWVWLVAGVCLVLWCNFALGADSAIQPGIVIYFVVMFTVGKERVLLYTIARILDTGFGVLLTLLLYVLYPSKYDKAKGVSLKTFWAETNNAFQSYKIKNRTMRKKEHENFGTDDDKNFSFIVSKIKKDKHL
;
A
#
# COMPACT_ATOMS: atom_id res chain seq x y z
N MET A 1 40.74 -17.23 20.30
CA MET A 1 40.70 -15.86 19.73
C MET A 1 39.51 -15.78 18.78
N LEU A 2 38.34 -15.44 19.32
CA LEU A 2 37.18 -15.04 18.53
C LEU A 2 36.80 -13.68 19.10
N ASP A 3 37.36 -12.64 18.50
CA ASP A 3 36.97 -11.27 18.80
C ASP A 3 35.50 -11.13 18.46
N ARG A 4 34.67 -11.14 19.51
CA ARG A 4 33.29 -10.67 19.43
C ARG A 4 33.39 -9.20 19.05
N ALA A 5 33.15 -8.91 17.78
CA ALA A 5 32.87 -7.56 17.32
C ALA A 5 31.67 -7.03 18.12
N GLU A 6 31.95 -6.26 19.18
CA GLU A 6 30.93 -5.52 19.92
C GLU A 6 30.32 -4.50 18.98
N VAL A 7 29.08 -4.77 18.54
CA VAL A 7 28.30 -3.81 17.77
C VAL A 7 27.85 -2.70 18.70
N LYS A 8 28.69 -1.66 18.80
CA LYS A 8 28.41 -0.43 19.54
C LYS A 8 27.14 0.21 18.98
N ASN A 9 26.10 0.32 19.82
CA ASN A 9 24.77 0.92 19.55
C ASN A 9 23.70 0.09 18.82
N LYS A 10 23.59 -1.22 19.05
CA LYS A 10 22.35 -1.95 18.72
C LYS A 10 21.38 -1.93 19.91
N TRP A 11 20.40 -1.02 19.83
CA TRP A 11 19.14 -1.02 20.60
C TRP A 11 19.30 -1.09 22.13
N LYS A 12 19.49 0.07 22.78
CA LYS A 12 19.21 0.21 24.21
C LYS A 12 17.69 0.13 24.42
N LEU A 13 17.14 -1.09 24.41
CA LEU A 13 15.77 -1.34 24.87
C LEU A 13 15.68 -0.83 26.31
N THR A 14 14.68 -0.01 26.59
CA THR A 14 14.45 0.51 27.94
C THR A 14 14.27 -0.70 28.86
N PRO A 15 15.08 -0.86 29.93
CA PRO A 15 14.89 -1.96 30.87
C PRO A 15 13.43 -1.99 31.32
N LEU A 16 12.80 -3.17 31.40
CA LEU A 16 11.38 -3.31 31.78
C LEU A 16 11.02 -2.55 33.07
N LYS A 17 11.99 -2.42 33.99
CA LYS A 17 11.88 -1.66 35.24
C LYS A 17 11.67 -0.14 35.06
N ASN A 18 12.05 0.40 33.90
CA ASN A 18 11.89 1.80 33.49
C ASN A 18 10.86 1.97 32.36
N PHE A 19 10.05 0.95 32.07
CA PHE A 19 8.98 1.04 31.08
C PHE A 19 7.90 1.99 31.59
N LYS A 20 7.94 3.25 31.14
CA LYS A 20 6.78 4.13 31.21
C LYS A 20 5.85 3.73 30.07
N SER A 21 4.61 3.39 30.40
CA SER A 21 3.58 3.12 29.39
C SER A 21 3.60 4.25 28.35
N PRO A 22 3.59 3.94 27.04
CA PRO A 22 3.49 4.96 26.02
C PRO A 22 2.29 5.86 26.36
N ARG A 23 2.50 7.18 26.41
CA ARG A 23 1.38 8.10 26.62
C ARG A 23 0.33 7.79 25.56
N LEU A 24 -0.92 7.59 25.98
CA LEU A 24 -2.08 7.46 25.09
C LEU A 24 -2.04 8.64 24.11
N THR A 25 -1.55 8.36 22.91
CA THR A 25 -1.34 9.38 21.90
C THR A 25 -2.66 9.58 21.19
N GLU A 26 -2.90 10.80 20.72
CA GLU A 26 -4.10 11.14 19.96
C GLU A 26 -4.32 10.17 18.77
N ARG A 27 -3.23 9.66 18.20
CA ARG A 27 -3.24 8.61 17.17
C ARG A 27 -3.89 7.30 17.65
N MET A 28 -3.56 6.80 18.85
CA MET A 28 -4.11 5.55 19.37
C MET A 28 -5.63 5.63 19.52
N TRP A 29 -6.12 6.71 20.13
CA TRP A 29 -7.56 6.95 20.31
C TRP A 29 -8.29 7.02 18.96
N ARG A 30 -7.72 7.74 17.98
CA ARG A 30 -8.29 7.85 16.63
C ARG A 30 -8.37 6.50 15.93
N THR A 31 -7.30 5.72 15.98
CA THR A 31 -7.30 4.37 15.39
C THR A 31 -8.39 3.51 16.00
N ALA A 32 -8.52 3.50 17.34
CA ALA A 32 -9.57 2.74 18.01
C ALA A 32 -10.97 3.22 17.61
N LEU A 33 -11.21 4.53 17.56
CA LEU A 33 -12.49 5.13 17.17
C LEU A 33 -12.87 4.78 15.72
N VAL A 34 -11.93 4.90 14.79
CA VAL A 34 -12.14 4.59 13.37
C VAL A 34 -12.45 3.10 13.17
N VAL A 35 -11.71 2.23 13.86
CA VAL A 35 -11.96 0.77 13.86
C VAL A 35 -13.34 0.46 14.43
N LEU A 36 -13.73 1.09 15.53
CA LEU A 36 -15.03 0.90 16.16
C LEU A 36 -16.17 1.31 15.22
N ILE A 37 -16.12 2.53 14.66
CA ILE A 37 -17.15 3.04 13.75
C ILE A 37 -17.24 2.17 12.50
N THR A 38 -16.11 1.80 11.90
CA THR A 38 -16.08 0.93 10.72
C THR A 38 -16.70 -0.44 11.03
N SER A 39 -16.42 -1.01 12.20
CA SER A 39 -17.00 -2.30 12.63
C SER A 39 -18.51 -2.21 12.80
N ILE A 40 -19.01 -1.16 13.46
CA ILE A 40 -20.45 -0.92 13.65
C ILE A 40 -21.15 -0.77 12.29
N ILE A 41 -20.55 -0.05 11.34
CA ILE A 41 -21.12 0.13 9.99
C ILE A 41 -21.22 -1.21 9.25
N TYR A 42 -20.21 -2.07 9.39
CA TYR A 42 -20.23 -3.38 8.72
C TYR A 42 -21.17 -4.38 9.38
N GLU A 43 -21.33 -4.32 10.70
CA GLU A 43 -22.22 -5.20 11.45
C GLU A 43 -23.69 -4.87 11.17
N TYR A 44 -24.08 -3.60 11.31
CA TYR A 44 -25.50 -3.20 11.28
C TYR A 44 -25.97 -2.77 9.88
N PRO A 45 -25.49 -1.64 9.28
CA PRO A 45 -25.88 -1.23 7.93
C PRO A 45 -25.57 -2.22 6.80
N LEU A 46 -24.50 -3.02 6.91
CA LEU A 46 -24.04 -3.94 5.86
C LEU A 46 -24.31 -5.42 6.17
N GLU A 47 -25.27 -5.69 7.05
CA GLU A 47 -25.80 -7.05 7.32
C GLU A 47 -24.71 -8.08 7.70
N GLY A 48 -23.76 -7.69 8.55
CA GLY A 48 -22.70 -8.60 9.03
C GLY A 48 -21.66 -8.96 7.96
N ARG A 49 -21.52 -8.16 6.89
CA ARG A 49 -20.44 -8.33 5.90
C ARG A 49 -19.07 -8.31 6.60
N ASN A 50 -18.13 -9.13 6.13
CA ASN A 50 -16.79 -9.21 6.72
C ASN A 50 -16.04 -7.86 6.62
N PRO A 51 -15.69 -7.20 7.75
CA PRO A 51 -15.11 -5.86 7.78
C PRO A 51 -13.59 -5.82 7.55
N CYS A 52 -12.91 -6.97 7.46
CA CYS A 52 -11.45 -7.05 7.57
C CYS A 52 -10.71 -6.07 6.65
N PHE A 53 -11.09 -5.99 5.37
CA PHE A 53 -10.40 -5.12 4.41
C PHE A 53 -10.75 -3.64 4.55
N ALA A 54 -11.97 -3.35 5.01
CA ALA A 54 -12.35 -1.99 5.37
C ALA A 54 -11.62 -1.51 6.62
N LEU A 55 -11.45 -2.37 7.62
CA LEU A 55 -10.65 -2.03 8.81
C LEU A 55 -9.20 -1.78 8.47
N ILE A 56 -8.59 -2.61 7.61
CA ILE A 56 -7.22 -2.38 7.15
C ILE A 56 -7.14 -1.05 6.38
N GLY A 57 -8.04 -0.82 5.40
CA GLY A 57 -8.10 0.44 4.66
C GLY A 57 -8.25 1.64 5.60
N ALA A 58 -9.11 1.52 6.61
CA ALA A 58 -9.37 2.55 7.58
C ALA A 58 -8.11 2.89 8.41
N VAL A 59 -7.39 1.88 8.91
CA VAL A 59 -6.13 2.09 9.64
C VAL A 59 -5.06 2.75 8.77
N TYR A 60 -4.98 2.41 7.48
CA TYR A 60 -4.08 3.09 6.54
C TYR A 60 -4.44 4.58 6.35
N GLY A 61 -5.72 4.93 6.46
CA GLY A 61 -6.18 6.32 6.46
C GLY A 61 -5.82 7.11 7.73
N VAL A 62 -5.35 6.46 8.80
CA VAL A 62 -4.98 7.13 10.05
C VAL A 62 -3.54 7.62 10.00
N GLY A 63 -3.37 8.90 9.68
CA GLY A 63 -2.10 9.63 9.76
C GLY A 63 -1.91 10.39 11.08
N SER A 64 -0.69 10.91 11.29
CA SER A 64 -0.46 11.96 12.30
C SER A 64 -1.03 13.31 11.85
N GLN A 65 -1.14 13.48 10.53
CA GLN A 65 -1.74 14.62 9.84
C GLN A 65 -2.69 14.10 8.75
N PHE A 66 -3.63 14.93 8.30
CA PHE A 66 -4.57 14.55 7.23
C PHE A 66 -3.82 14.11 5.95
N GLU A 67 -2.81 14.87 5.55
CA GLU A 67 -2.00 14.60 4.36
C GLU A 67 -1.30 13.23 4.41
N GLU A 68 -0.73 12.88 5.56
CA GLU A 68 -0.08 11.58 5.77
C GLU A 68 -1.09 10.44 5.69
N GLY A 69 -2.25 10.60 6.34
CA GLY A 69 -3.35 9.64 6.28
C GLY A 69 -3.87 9.46 4.86
N PHE A 70 -3.98 10.56 4.10
CA PHE A 70 -4.38 10.55 2.70
C PHE A 70 -3.35 9.80 1.83
N HIS A 71 -2.05 10.09 1.98
CA HIS A 71 -0.99 9.41 1.23
C HIS A 71 -0.99 7.90 1.49
N ASN A 72 -1.10 7.49 2.75
CA ASN A 72 -1.09 6.08 3.11
C ASN A 72 -2.37 5.38 2.64
N GLY A 73 -3.53 6.03 2.81
CA GLY A 73 -4.82 5.54 2.35
C GLY A 73 -4.89 5.37 0.82
N ILE A 74 -4.49 6.37 0.04
CA ILE A 74 -4.54 6.29 -1.42
C ILE A 74 -3.57 5.24 -1.97
N ASN A 75 -2.37 5.13 -1.39
CA ASN A 75 -1.42 4.06 -1.73
C ASN A 75 -2.03 2.68 -1.45
N ARG A 76 -2.77 2.52 -0.35
CA ARG A 76 -3.47 1.27 -0.04
C ARG A 76 -4.55 0.96 -1.07
N VAL A 77 -5.34 1.94 -1.50
CA VAL A 77 -6.38 1.77 -2.54
C VAL A 77 -5.74 1.40 -3.88
N ILE A 78 -4.73 2.15 -4.34
CA ILE A 78 -4.03 1.88 -5.60
C ILE A 78 -3.40 0.48 -5.58
N GLY A 79 -2.70 0.14 -4.49
CA GLY A 79 -2.08 -1.17 -4.34
C GLY A 79 -3.11 -2.28 -4.41
N THR A 80 -4.23 -2.14 -3.68
CA THR A 80 -5.32 -3.12 -3.68
C THR A 80 -5.96 -3.28 -5.06
N LEU A 81 -6.14 -2.18 -5.79
CA LEU A 81 -6.63 -2.19 -7.17
C LEU A 81 -5.68 -2.99 -8.08
N VAL A 82 -4.40 -2.63 -8.11
CA VAL A 82 -3.40 -3.26 -8.99
C VAL A 82 -3.20 -4.73 -8.62
N GLY A 83 -2.97 -5.02 -7.33
CA GLY A 83 -2.78 -6.38 -6.83
C GLY A 83 -4.00 -7.27 -7.05
N GLY A 84 -5.20 -6.75 -6.80
CA GLY A 84 -6.45 -7.48 -7.00
C GLY A 84 -6.72 -7.78 -8.47
N LEU A 85 -6.64 -6.76 -9.34
CA LEU A 85 -6.90 -6.93 -10.77
C LEU A 85 -5.94 -7.93 -11.43
N LEU A 86 -4.64 -7.88 -11.07
CA LEU A 86 -3.65 -8.81 -11.61
C LEU A 86 -3.77 -10.21 -10.99
N ALA A 87 -4.30 -10.35 -9.78
CA ALA A 87 -4.54 -11.67 -9.19
C ALA A 87 -5.57 -12.48 -10.00
N ILE A 88 -6.57 -11.85 -10.63
CA ILE A 88 -7.62 -12.56 -11.38
C ILE A 88 -7.06 -13.44 -12.52
N PRO A 89 -6.34 -12.90 -13.52
CA PRO A 89 -5.79 -13.72 -14.60
C PRO A 89 -4.69 -14.67 -14.11
N PHE A 90 -3.84 -14.24 -13.17
CA PHE A 90 -2.74 -15.07 -12.67
C PHE A 90 -3.20 -16.21 -11.79
N TYR A 91 -4.32 -16.08 -11.09
CA TYR A 91 -4.96 -17.18 -10.37
C TYR A 91 -5.36 -18.30 -11.34
N LYS A 92 -5.94 -17.94 -12.49
CA LYS A 92 -6.29 -18.91 -13.53
C LYS A 92 -5.04 -19.63 -14.04
N LEU A 93 -3.98 -18.90 -14.37
CA LEU A 93 -2.72 -19.46 -14.85
C LEU A 93 -2.05 -20.38 -13.81
N TYR A 94 -2.08 -19.98 -12.54
CA TYR A 94 -1.53 -20.74 -11.42
C TYR A 94 -2.22 -22.10 -11.24
N ILE A 95 -3.54 -22.15 -11.39
CA ILE A 95 -4.31 -23.40 -11.26
C ILE A 95 -4.27 -24.23 -12.53
N SER A 96 -4.40 -23.60 -13.71
CA SER A 96 -4.47 -24.34 -14.98
C SER A 96 -3.11 -24.86 -15.45
N GLN A 97 -2.01 -24.31 -14.93
CA GLN A 97 -0.62 -24.66 -15.27
C GLN A 97 -0.43 -24.92 -16.78
N PRO A 98 -0.80 -23.94 -17.62
CA PRO A 98 -0.79 -24.15 -19.06
C PRO A 98 0.65 -24.42 -19.50
N PHE A 99 0.80 -25.25 -20.53
CA PHE A 99 2.10 -25.64 -21.10
C PHE A 99 3.01 -26.44 -20.15
N GLY A 100 2.47 -27.01 -19.06
CA GLY A 100 3.25 -27.75 -18.07
C GLY A 100 4.13 -26.86 -17.19
N ILE A 101 3.93 -25.54 -17.24
CA ILE A 101 4.68 -24.58 -16.44
C ILE A 101 4.20 -24.65 -14.99
N PRO A 102 5.08 -24.86 -14.00
CA PRO A 102 4.71 -24.93 -12.59
C PRO A 102 4.00 -23.67 -12.10
N GLY A 103 3.00 -23.82 -11.23
CA GLY A 103 2.21 -22.70 -10.70
C GLY A 103 3.05 -21.59 -10.05
N TRP A 104 4.15 -21.92 -9.37
CA TRP A 104 5.03 -20.93 -8.74
C TRP A 104 5.66 -19.95 -9.74
N VAL A 105 5.88 -20.36 -11.00
CA VAL A 105 6.38 -19.48 -12.06
C VAL A 105 5.36 -18.38 -12.36
N TRP A 106 4.09 -18.76 -12.50
CA TRP A 106 2.99 -17.81 -12.72
C TRP A 106 2.78 -16.90 -11.50
N LEU A 107 2.96 -17.42 -10.28
CA LEU A 107 2.91 -16.62 -9.06
C LEU A 107 3.99 -15.51 -9.09
N VAL A 108 5.24 -15.86 -9.40
CA VAL A 108 6.35 -14.89 -9.48
C VAL A 108 6.12 -13.90 -10.61
N ALA A 109 5.71 -14.36 -11.79
CA ALA A 109 5.41 -13.49 -12.93
C ALA A 109 4.31 -12.47 -12.60
N GLY A 110 3.28 -12.87 -11.86
CA GLY A 110 2.23 -11.95 -11.42
C GLY A 110 2.74 -10.92 -10.41
N VAL A 111 3.59 -11.31 -9.46
CA VAL A 111 4.25 -10.36 -8.53
C VAL A 111 5.13 -9.35 -9.28
N CYS A 112 5.92 -9.80 -10.26
CA CYS A 112 6.73 -8.92 -11.12
C CYS A 112 5.85 -7.92 -11.88
N LEU A 113 4.68 -8.35 -12.34
CA LEU A 113 3.76 -7.45 -13.03
C LEU A 113 3.08 -6.46 -12.07
N VAL A 114 2.75 -6.86 -10.85
CA VAL A 114 2.26 -5.94 -9.79
C VAL A 114 3.30 -4.86 -9.49
N LEU A 115 4.57 -5.24 -9.36
CA LEU A 115 5.69 -4.31 -9.19
C LEU A 115 5.76 -3.32 -10.37
N TRP A 116 5.82 -3.86 -11.59
CA TRP A 116 5.94 -3.05 -12.79
C TRP A 116 4.77 -2.07 -12.97
N CYS A 117 3.53 -2.52 -12.76
CA CYS A 117 2.35 -1.66 -12.85
C CYS A 117 2.37 -0.53 -11.81
N ASN A 118 2.80 -0.79 -10.57
CA ASN A 118 2.90 0.25 -9.55
C ASN A 118 4.00 1.28 -9.89
N PHE A 119 5.14 0.84 -10.43
CA PHE A 119 6.18 1.76 -10.94
C PHE A 119 5.67 2.59 -12.12
N ALA A 120 4.96 1.97 -13.07
CA ALA A 120 4.38 2.66 -14.23
C ALA A 120 3.35 3.72 -13.81
N LEU A 121 2.57 3.44 -12.77
CA LEU A 121 1.63 4.40 -12.16
C LEU A 121 2.32 5.44 -11.27
N GLY A 122 3.62 5.27 -10.98
CA GLY A 122 4.36 6.14 -10.10
C GLY A 122 3.90 6.09 -8.65
N ALA A 123 3.40 4.92 -8.21
CA ALA A 123 2.83 4.66 -6.90
C ALA A 123 3.69 3.64 -6.14
N ASP A 124 4.97 3.94 -5.94
CA ASP A 124 5.95 2.97 -5.43
C ASP A 124 5.62 2.51 -4.00
N SER A 125 5.09 3.42 -3.18
CA SER A 125 4.59 3.09 -1.83
C SER A 125 3.34 2.18 -1.83
N ALA A 126 2.68 2.00 -2.99
CA ALA A 126 1.54 1.10 -3.18
C ALA A 126 1.96 -0.35 -3.53
N ILE A 127 3.24 -0.60 -3.81
CA ILE A 127 3.78 -1.94 -4.12
C ILE A 127 3.50 -2.92 -2.99
N GLN A 128 3.88 -2.59 -1.76
CA GLN A 128 3.70 -3.44 -0.59
C GLN A 128 2.22 -3.82 -0.37
N PRO A 129 1.26 -2.88 -0.27
CA PRO A 129 -0.14 -3.24 -0.14
C PRO A 129 -0.67 -4.03 -1.35
N GLY A 130 -0.17 -3.78 -2.56
CA GLY A 130 -0.57 -4.53 -3.74
C GLY A 130 -0.11 -5.98 -3.75
N ILE A 131 1.13 -6.26 -3.38
CA ILE A 131 1.64 -7.64 -3.26
C ILE A 131 0.87 -8.41 -2.17
N VAL A 132 0.57 -7.76 -1.04
CA VAL A 132 -0.26 -8.37 0.02
C VAL A 132 -1.62 -8.79 -0.52
N ILE A 133 -2.30 -7.92 -1.26
CA ILE A 133 -3.61 -8.23 -1.84
C ILE A 133 -3.53 -9.32 -2.90
N TYR A 134 -2.49 -9.28 -3.73
CA TYR A 134 -2.22 -10.32 -4.72
C TYR A 134 -2.17 -11.69 -4.04
N PHE A 135 -1.36 -11.85 -2.98
CA PHE A 135 -1.28 -13.13 -2.25
C PHE A 135 -2.57 -13.51 -1.53
N VAL A 136 -3.27 -12.55 -0.92
CA VAL A 136 -4.58 -12.83 -0.31
C VAL A 136 -5.51 -13.44 -1.36
N VAL A 137 -5.67 -12.80 -2.51
CA VAL A 137 -6.59 -13.31 -3.55
C VAL A 137 -6.11 -14.68 -4.08
N MET A 138 -4.80 -14.86 -4.26
CA MET A 138 -4.24 -16.12 -4.74
C MET A 138 -4.48 -17.30 -3.79
N PHE A 139 -4.40 -17.09 -2.48
CA PHE A 139 -4.39 -18.18 -1.49
C PHE A 139 -5.65 -18.31 -0.64
N THR A 140 -6.53 -17.31 -0.58
CA THR A 140 -7.71 -17.36 0.30
C THR A 140 -9.04 -17.59 -0.43
N VAL A 141 -9.05 -17.67 -1.75
CA VAL A 141 -10.30 -17.69 -2.53
C VAL A 141 -10.61 -19.06 -3.12
N GLY A 142 -11.86 -19.50 -3.00
CA GLY A 142 -12.38 -20.69 -3.68
C GLY A 142 -12.60 -20.47 -5.18
N LYS A 143 -12.38 -21.51 -5.99
CA LYS A 143 -12.24 -21.49 -7.47
C LYS A 143 -13.26 -20.65 -8.26
N GLU A 144 -14.50 -20.48 -7.77
CA GLU A 144 -15.58 -19.83 -8.53
C GLU A 144 -15.85 -18.36 -8.15
N ARG A 145 -15.18 -17.81 -7.13
CA ARG A 145 -15.53 -16.49 -6.58
C ARG A 145 -14.45 -15.42 -6.70
N VAL A 146 -13.35 -15.69 -7.42
CA VAL A 146 -12.18 -14.80 -7.48
C VAL A 146 -12.54 -13.39 -7.91
N LEU A 147 -13.36 -13.22 -8.95
CA LEU A 147 -13.73 -11.91 -9.47
C LEU A 147 -14.57 -11.11 -8.46
N LEU A 148 -15.68 -11.68 -7.98
CA LEU A 148 -16.56 -11.02 -7.00
C LEU A 148 -15.85 -10.76 -5.68
N TYR A 149 -15.03 -11.70 -5.21
CA TYR A 149 -14.21 -11.55 -4.02
C TYR A 149 -13.22 -10.39 -4.19
N THR A 150 -12.52 -10.31 -5.33
CA THR A 150 -11.56 -9.25 -5.61
C THR A 150 -12.22 -7.87 -5.63
N ILE A 151 -13.35 -7.74 -6.33
CA ILE A 151 -14.12 -6.49 -6.37
C ILE A 151 -14.53 -6.09 -4.96
N ALA A 152 -15.04 -7.04 -4.17
CA ALA A 152 -15.37 -6.84 -2.76
C ALA A 152 -14.17 -6.27 -1.98
N ARG A 153 -12.96 -6.84 -2.11
CA ARG A 153 -11.77 -6.36 -1.40
C ARG A 153 -11.37 -4.93 -1.80
N ILE A 154 -11.48 -4.58 -3.09
CA ILE A 154 -11.17 -3.23 -3.59
C ILE A 154 -12.17 -2.21 -3.01
N LEU A 155 -13.46 -2.52 -3.07
CA LEU A 155 -14.52 -1.66 -2.54
C LEU A 155 -14.41 -1.49 -1.02
N ASP A 156 -14.22 -2.58 -0.28
CA ASP A 156 -14.10 -2.55 1.18
C ASP A 156 -12.89 -1.69 1.60
N THR A 157 -11.75 -1.84 0.92
CA THR A 157 -10.55 -1.04 1.20
C THR A 157 -10.78 0.44 0.93
N GLY A 158 -11.38 0.77 -0.22
CA GLY A 158 -11.71 2.15 -0.58
C GLY A 158 -12.69 2.79 0.40
N PHE A 159 -13.73 2.06 0.79
CA PHE A 159 -14.70 2.50 1.78
C PHE A 159 -14.03 2.82 3.13
N GLY A 160 -13.17 1.93 3.64
CA GLY A 160 -12.47 2.15 4.90
C GLY A 160 -11.58 3.40 4.89
N VAL A 161 -10.81 3.60 3.81
CA VAL A 161 -9.98 4.80 3.62
C VAL A 161 -10.85 6.05 3.58
N LEU A 162 -11.91 6.05 2.77
CA LEU A 162 -12.80 7.20 2.62
C LEU A 162 -13.48 7.57 3.94
N LEU A 163 -14.04 6.58 4.64
CA LEU A 163 -14.67 6.76 5.94
C LEU A 163 -13.70 7.39 6.94
N THR A 164 -12.45 6.91 6.96
CA THR A 164 -11.44 7.45 7.88
C THR A 164 -11.09 8.89 7.57
N LEU A 165 -10.91 9.24 6.29
CA LEU A 165 -10.62 10.61 5.89
C LEU A 165 -11.77 11.57 6.23
N LEU A 166 -13.02 11.12 6.06
CA LEU A 166 -14.21 11.88 6.46
C LEU A 166 -14.28 12.07 7.98
N LEU A 167 -14.07 11.01 8.76
CA LEU A 167 -13.99 11.09 10.22
C LEU A 167 -12.85 12.00 10.69
N TYR A 168 -11.73 11.98 9.98
CA TYR A 168 -10.59 12.84 10.26
C TYR A 168 -10.92 14.32 10.07
N VAL A 169 -11.77 14.65 9.10
CA VAL A 169 -12.21 16.03 8.83
C VAL A 169 -13.31 16.48 9.78
N LEU A 170 -14.13 15.54 10.28
CA LEU A 170 -15.11 15.78 11.35
C LEU A 170 -14.42 15.96 12.72
N TYR A 171 -13.38 15.19 12.99
CA TYR A 171 -12.58 15.22 14.23
C TYR A 171 -11.09 15.48 13.95
N PRO A 172 -10.73 16.67 13.42
CA PRO A 172 -9.36 16.99 13.00
C PRO A 172 -8.39 17.06 14.18
N SER A 173 -7.11 16.80 13.91
CA SER A 173 -6.06 16.86 14.95
C SER A 173 -5.87 18.28 15.44
N LYS A 174 -5.23 18.44 16.60
CA LYS A 174 -4.87 19.78 17.09
C LYS A 174 -4.06 20.56 16.05
N TYR A 175 -3.16 19.87 15.34
CA TYR A 175 -2.35 20.45 14.28
C TYR A 175 -3.19 20.79 13.02
N ASP A 176 -4.09 19.89 12.62
CA ASP A 176 -4.93 20.09 11.44
C ASP A 176 -6.03 21.16 11.68
N LYS A 177 -6.53 21.27 12.92
CA LYS A 177 -7.40 22.36 13.36
C LYS A 177 -6.70 23.71 13.25
N ALA A 178 -5.43 23.78 13.64
CA ALA A 178 -4.63 25.01 13.51
C ALA A 178 -4.37 25.40 12.04
N LYS A 179 -4.37 24.42 11.12
CA LYS A 179 -4.33 24.64 9.66
C LYS A 179 -5.69 24.98 9.03
N GLY A 180 -6.79 24.97 9.80
CA GLY A 180 -8.13 25.25 9.28
C GLY A 180 -8.80 24.09 8.54
N VAL A 181 -8.35 22.85 8.77
CA VAL A 181 -8.99 21.65 8.19
C VAL A 181 -10.40 21.51 8.75
N SER A 182 -11.39 21.54 7.85
CA SER A 182 -12.80 21.43 8.17
C SER A 182 -13.56 20.77 7.01
N LEU A 183 -14.80 20.36 7.24
CA LEU A 183 -15.67 19.79 6.19
C LEU A 183 -15.76 20.69 4.96
N LYS A 184 -15.78 22.02 5.14
CA LYS A 184 -15.87 22.98 4.04
C LYS A 184 -14.60 23.04 3.20
N THR A 185 -13.43 22.78 3.81
CA THR A 185 -12.13 22.78 3.15
C THR A 185 -11.72 21.40 2.65
N PHE A 186 -12.51 20.36 2.89
CA PHE A 186 -12.20 18.96 2.56
C PHE A 186 -11.71 18.77 1.13
N TRP A 187 -12.41 19.37 0.16
CA TRP A 187 -12.07 19.21 -1.25
C TRP A 187 -10.74 19.89 -1.60
N ALA A 188 -10.48 21.06 -1.02
CA ALA A 188 -9.21 21.77 -1.17
C ALA A 188 -8.05 21.01 -0.52
N GLU A 189 -8.24 20.51 0.70
CA GLU A 189 -7.25 19.70 1.41
C GLU A 189 -6.95 18.40 0.69
N THR A 190 -7.97 17.73 0.16
CA THR A 190 -7.81 16.51 -0.64
C THR A 190 -7.01 16.78 -1.91
N ASN A 191 -7.29 17.89 -2.61
CA ASN A 191 -6.53 18.27 -3.80
C ASN A 191 -5.07 18.62 -3.45
N ASN A 192 -4.84 19.37 -2.38
CA ASN A 192 -3.50 19.70 -1.89
C ASN A 192 -2.71 18.46 -1.50
N ALA A 193 -3.32 17.55 -0.73
CA ALA A 193 -2.73 16.28 -0.33
C ALA A 193 -2.41 15.41 -1.55
N PHE A 194 -3.25 15.44 -2.59
CA PHE A 194 -3.01 14.73 -3.84
C PHE A 194 -1.86 15.33 -4.67
N GLN A 195 -1.71 16.66 -4.70
CA GLN A 195 -0.54 17.28 -5.33
C GLN A 195 0.74 16.93 -4.56
N SER A 196 0.71 16.99 -3.23
CA SER A 196 1.82 16.57 -2.40
C SER A 196 2.17 15.09 -2.59
N TYR A 197 1.15 14.23 -2.73
CA TYR A 197 1.32 12.81 -3.02
C TYR A 197 2.15 12.60 -4.31
N LYS A 198 1.80 13.30 -5.39
CA LYS A 198 2.56 13.24 -6.66
C LYS A 198 4.01 13.68 -6.48
N ILE A 199 4.24 14.76 -5.73
CA ILE A 199 5.59 15.30 -5.48
C ILE A 199 6.42 14.32 -4.64
N LYS A 200 5.82 13.74 -3.60
CA LYS A 200 6.45 12.77 -2.70
C LYS A 200 6.90 11.53 -3.47
N ASN A 201 6.02 10.94 -4.28
CA ASN A 201 6.38 9.77 -5.09
C ASN A 201 7.46 10.10 -6.13
N ARG A 202 7.42 11.29 -6.75
CA ARG A 202 8.50 11.73 -7.66
C ARG A 202 9.85 11.81 -6.95
N THR A 203 9.87 12.30 -5.72
CA THR A 203 11.09 12.38 -4.90
C THR A 203 11.58 10.99 -4.48
N MET A 204 10.68 10.09 -4.11
CA MET A 204 11.02 8.70 -3.79
C MET A 204 11.66 7.99 -4.98
N ARG A 205 11.10 8.12 -6.19
CA ARG A 205 11.70 7.56 -7.41
C ARG A 205 13.11 8.09 -7.66
N LYS A 206 13.34 9.40 -7.51
CA LYS A 206 14.70 9.97 -7.65
C LYS A 206 15.68 9.31 -6.68
N LYS A 207 15.28 9.13 -5.42
CA LYS A 207 16.11 8.45 -4.41
C LYS A 207 16.35 6.98 -4.76
N GLU A 208 15.37 6.28 -5.31
CA GLU A 208 15.57 4.90 -5.79
C GLU A 208 16.56 4.86 -6.96
N HIS A 209 16.44 5.77 -7.94
CA HIS A 209 17.42 5.89 -9.03
C HIS A 209 18.82 6.24 -8.52
N GLU A 210 18.95 7.10 -7.51
CA GLU A 210 20.23 7.43 -6.88
C GLU A 210 20.82 6.23 -6.13
N ASN A 211 19.98 5.43 -5.45
CA ASN A 211 20.42 4.30 -4.62
C ASN A 211 20.77 3.05 -5.44
N PHE A 212 20.04 2.79 -6.53
CA PHE A 212 20.20 1.58 -7.34
C PHE A 212 20.88 1.85 -8.70
N GLY A 213 21.14 3.12 -9.03
CA GLY A 213 21.78 3.52 -10.29
C GLY A 213 20.86 3.43 -11.51
N THR A 214 21.31 4.01 -12.63
CA THR A 214 20.73 3.86 -13.97
C THR A 214 21.69 3.13 -14.90
N ASP A 215 22.27 2.01 -14.45
CA ASP A 215 23.15 1.22 -15.32
C ASP A 215 22.37 0.54 -16.46
N ASP A 216 21.05 0.34 -16.29
CA ASP A 216 20.18 -0.23 -17.31
C ASP A 216 20.02 0.67 -18.55
N ASP A 217 20.00 2.01 -18.40
CA ASP A 217 19.90 2.90 -19.57
C ASP A 217 21.17 2.85 -20.44
N LYS A 218 22.35 2.70 -19.80
CA LYS A 218 23.64 2.54 -20.50
C LYS A 218 23.79 1.15 -21.10
N ASN A 219 23.43 0.10 -20.37
CA ASN A 219 23.50 -1.27 -20.89
C ASN A 219 22.46 -1.54 -21.98
N PHE A 220 21.24 -1.03 -21.85
CA PHE A 220 20.19 -1.21 -22.86
C PHE A 220 20.52 -0.42 -24.14
N SER A 221 21.00 0.83 -24.03
CA SER A 221 21.47 1.58 -25.19
C SER A 221 22.71 0.95 -25.84
N PHE A 222 23.61 0.35 -25.05
CA PHE A 222 24.75 -0.42 -25.54
C PHE A 222 24.31 -1.72 -26.26
N ILE A 223 23.36 -2.47 -25.70
CA ILE A 223 22.82 -3.69 -26.32
C ILE A 223 22.04 -3.37 -27.60
N VAL A 224 21.20 -2.33 -27.59
CA VAL A 224 20.45 -1.88 -28.78
C VAL A 224 21.39 -1.38 -29.87
N SER A 225 22.44 -0.63 -29.52
CA SER A 225 23.43 -0.19 -30.50
C SER A 225 24.24 -1.34 -31.08
N LYS A 226 24.57 -2.37 -30.28
CA LYS A 226 25.23 -3.60 -30.75
C LYS A 226 24.34 -4.40 -31.72
N ILE A 227 23.07 -4.62 -31.37
CA ILE A 227 22.09 -5.31 -32.22
C ILE A 227 21.85 -4.55 -33.54
N LYS A 228 21.86 -3.21 -33.50
CA LYS A 228 21.69 -2.39 -34.71
C LYS A 228 22.93 -2.42 -35.61
N LYS A 229 24.13 -2.59 -35.04
CA LYS A 229 25.39 -2.70 -35.77
C LYS A 229 25.54 -4.06 -36.45
N ASP A 230 25.08 -5.13 -35.82
CA ASP A 230 25.14 -6.50 -36.36
C ASP A 230 24.09 -6.77 -37.47
N LYS A 231 23.06 -5.94 -37.62
CA LYS A 231 22.06 -6.03 -38.70
C LYS A 231 22.45 -5.30 -40.00
N HIS A 232 23.60 -4.63 -40.02
CA HIS A 232 24.10 -3.87 -41.18
C HIS A 232 25.34 -4.52 -41.85
N LEU A 233 25.57 -5.82 -41.62
CA LEU A 233 26.49 -6.66 -42.39
C LEU A 233 25.71 -7.66 -43.24
#